data_AF-C1NAE7-F1
#
_entry.id   AF-C1NAE7-F1
#
_cell.length_a   1.000
_cell.length_b   1.000
_cell.length_c   1.000
_cell.angle_alpha   90.00
_cell.angle_beta   90.00
_cell.angle_gamma   90.00
#
_symmetry.space_group_name_H-M   'P 1'
#
loop_
_entity.id
_entity.type
_entity.pdbx_description
1 polymer ?
#
loop_
_entity_poly.entity_id
_entity_poly.type
_entity_poly.pdbx_seq_one_letter_code
_entity_poly.pdbx_strand_id
1 'polypeptide(L)'
;MPKEEWPLACDHAVLLYNRIPHQKHDLKKSPYEIMYGVKPDMTKVKVFGCEVFELISKQSNTGLGQKLNPRAKAFMYVGHSETTVADSYKLYDRGSKTVKTEASVSALKMWMNTEKC
;
A
#
# COMPACT_ATOMS: atom_id res chain seq x y z
N MET A 1 10.26 3.69 -14.28
CA MET A 1 8.82 3.69 -13.91
C MET A 1 8.00 4.09 -15.13
N PRO A 2 6.95 3.32 -15.52
CA PRO A 2 6.03 3.66 -16.61
C PRO A 2 5.32 5.02 -16.40
N LYS A 3 4.87 5.66 -17.49
CA LYS A 3 4.23 6.99 -17.45
C LYS A 3 2.91 6.97 -16.64
N GLU A 4 2.22 5.85 -16.67
CA GLU A 4 0.93 5.64 -16.02
C GLU A 4 1.03 5.49 -14.50
N GLU A 5 2.21 5.14 -13.98
CA GLU A 5 2.46 4.98 -12.54
C GLU A 5 2.84 6.30 -11.86
N TRP A 6 3.20 7.34 -12.62
CA TRP A 6 3.62 8.65 -12.08
C TRP A 6 2.58 9.35 -11.22
N PRO A 7 1.30 9.45 -11.65
CA PRO A 7 0.28 10.06 -10.80
C PRO A 7 0.16 9.35 -9.45
N LEU A 8 0.26 8.02 -9.44
CA LEU A 8 0.19 7.21 -8.22
C LEU A 8 1.39 7.47 -7.30
N ALA A 9 2.59 7.61 -7.88
CA ALA A 9 3.79 7.94 -7.12
C ALA A 9 3.71 9.35 -6.51
N CYS A 10 3.20 10.33 -7.28
CA CYS A 10 2.98 11.69 -6.79
C CYS A 10 1.98 11.72 -5.64
N ASP A 11 0.85 11.03 -5.77
CA ASP A 11 -0.16 10.93 -4.70
C ASP A 11 0.42 10.32 -3.42
N HIS A 12 1.22 9.25 -3.56
CA HIS A 12 1.90 8.63 -2.43
C HIS A 12 2.89 9.59 -1.76
N ALA A 13 3.67 10.33 -2.55
CA ALA A 13 4.64 11.30 -2.04
C ALA A 13 3.93 12.44 -1.29
N VAL A 14 2.81 12.95 -1.80
CA VAL A 14 2.00 13.97 -1.12
C VAL A 14 1.45 13.45 0.20
N LEU A 15 0.94 12.22 0.23
CA LEU A 15 0.45 11.58 1.46
C LEU A 15 1.55 11.47 2.52
N LEU A 16 2.76 11.06 2.12
CA LEU A 16 3.91 11.02 3.02
C LEU A 16 4.30 12.41 3.52
N TYR A 17 4.42 13.37 2.60
CA TYR A 17 4.83 14.74 2.91
C TYR A 17 3.89 15.40 3.94
N ASN A 18 2.59 15.14 3.85
CA ASN A 18 1.60 15.69 4.78
C ASN A 18 1.64 15.03 6.16
N ARG A 19 2.17 13.80 6.28
CA ARG A 19 2.18 13.02 7.53
C ARG A 19 3.54 12.93 8.21
N ILE A 20 4.62 13.32 7.52
CA ILE A 20 5.96 13.40 8.09
C ILE A 20 6.11 14.73 8.86
N PRO A 21 6.68 14.71 10.08
CA PRO A 21 6.97 15.93 10.81
C PRO A 21 8.09 16.72 10.11
N HIS A 22 7.87 18.03 9.93
CA HIS A 22 8.84 18.91 9.29
C HIS A 22 9.60 19.75 10.31
N GLN A 23 10.85 20.08 9.98
CA GLN A 23 11.67 20.94 10.83
C GLN A 23 11.07 22.34 11.03
N LYS A 24 10.32 22.81 10.03
CA LYS A 24 9.64 24.12 10.04
C LYS A 24 8.51 24.23 11.07
N HIS A 25 8.06 23.12 11.66
CA HIS A 25 6.93 23.05 12.59
C HIS A 25 7.36 22.52 13.96
N ASP A 26 8.22 23.28 14.65
CA ASP A 26 8.79 22.94 15.97
C ASP A 26 9.46 21.56 16.03
N LEU A 27 9.94 21.07 14.87
CA LEU A 27 10.59 19.75 14.67
C LEU A 27 9.74 18.53 15.07
N LYS A 28 8.45 18.71 15.39
CA LYS A 28 7.65 17.68 16.05
C LYS A 28 6.27 17.45 15.44
N LYS A 29 5.77 18.35 14.60
CA LYS A 29 4.42 18.25 14.03
C LYS A 29 4.43 18.13 12.51
N SER A 30 3.62 17.22 12.01
CA SER A 30 3.28 17.08 10.60
C SER A 30 2.18 18.08 10.20
N PRO A 31 2.09 18.47 8.92
CA PRO A 31 0.99 19.30 8.43
C PRO A 31 -0.39 18.70 8.75
N TYR A 32 -0.51 17.38 8.69
CA TYR A 32 -1.71 16.65 9.10
C TYR A 32 -2.04 16.85 10.58
N GLU A 33 -1.05 16.74 11.48
CA GLU A 33 -1.24 17.00 12.92
C GLU A 33 -1.65 18.45 13.20
N ILE A 34 -1.11 19.41 12.46
CA ILE A 34 -1.46 20.81 12.61
C ILE A 34 -2.91 21.06 12.20
N MET A 35 -3.33 20.46 11.08
CA MET A 35 -4.66 20.67 10.53
C MET A 35 -5.76 19.94 11.32
N TYR A 36 -5.51 18.69 11.70
CA TYR A 36 -6.53 17.83 12.32
C TYR A 36 -6.36 17.66 13.83
N GLY A 37 -5.24 18.12 14.41
CA GLY A 37 -4.94 17.96 15.83
C GLY A 37 -4.64 16.52 16.26
N VAL A 38 -4.55 15.57 15.32
CA VAL A 38 -4.36 14.14 15.56
C VAL A 38 -3.10 13.65 14.87
N LYS A 39 -2.32 12.82 15.58
CA LYS A 39 -1.13 12.16 15.03
C LYS A 39 -1.50 11.13 13.98
N PRO A 40 -0.99 11.21 12.74
CA PRO A 40 -1.28 10.21 11.73
C PRO A 40 -0.66 8.87 12.12
N ASP A 41 -1.42 7.78 11.99
CA ASP A 41 -0.88 6.43 12.11
C ASP A 41 -0.10 6.08 10.83
N MET A 42 1.22 5.97 10.96
CA MET A 42 2.13 5.63 9.87
C MET A 42 2.54 4.14 9.89
N THR A 43 2.03 3.35 10.84
CA THR A 43 2.42 1.94 11.03
C THR A 43 2.06 1.06 9.83
N LYS A 44 0.96 1.41 9.15
CA LYS A 44 0.45 0.71 7.97
C LYS A 44 1.11 1.16 6.66
N VAL A 45 1.81 2.30 6.66
CA VAL A 45 2.46 2.82 5.46
C VAL A 45 3.61 1.91 5.02
N LYS A 46 3.64 1.62 3.72
CA LYS A 46 4.66 0.79 3.06
C LYS A 46 5.43 1.61 2.04
N VAL A 47 6.53 1.05 1.54
CA VAL A 47 7.31 1.65 0.45
C VAL A 47 6.51 1.55 -0.85
N PHE A 48 6.34 2.68 -1.55
CA PHE A 48 5.74 2.69 -2.88
C PHE A 48 6.40 1.66 -3.80
N GLY A 49 5.60 0.88 -4.50
CA GLY A 49 6.11 -0.13 -5.42
C GLY A 49 6.39 -1.50 -4.78
N CYS A 50 6.19 -1.67 -3.46
CA CYS A 50 6.39 -2.97 -2.83
C CYS A 50 5.37 -4.00 -3.32
N GLU A 51 5.78 -5.27 -3.40
CA GLU A 51 4.90 -6.36 -3.80
C GLU A 51 3.95 -6.75 -2.65
N VAL A 52 2.67 -6.85 -2.96
CA VAL A 52 1.60 -7.16 -2.01
C VAL A 52 0.71 -8.26 -2.58
N PHE A 53 0.27 -9.16 -1.71
CA PHE A 53 -0.56 -10.28 -2.09
C PHE A 53 -1.96 -10.16 -1.47
N GLU A 54 -2.96 -10.18 -2.34
CA GLU A 54 -4.37 -10.30 -1.96
C GLU A 54 -4.71 -11.79 -1.86
N LEU A 55 -5.20 -12.23 -0.69
CA LEU A 55 -5.60 -13.61 -0.50
C LEU A 55 -6.91 -13.88 -1.25
N ILE A 56 -6.90 -14.85 -2.16
CA ILE A 56 -8.09 -15.27 -2.88
C ILE A 56 -8.96 -16.07 -1.90
N SER A 57 -10.24 -15.71 -1.79
CA SER A 57 -11.15 -16.34 -0.83
C SER A 57 -11.23 -17.85 -1.07
N LYS A 58 -11.33 -18.64 0.01
CA LYS A 58 -11.44 -20.10 -0.09
C LYS A 58 -12.71 -20.55 -0.82
N GLN A 59 -13.75 -19.71 -0.86
CA GLN A 59 -15.02 -20.03 -1.51
C GLN A 59 -14.91 -20.07 -3.03
N SER A 60 -14.11 -19.20 -3.66
CA SER A 60 -13.83 -19.28 -5.10
C SER A 60 -12.92 -20.47 -5.46
N ASN A 61 -12.31 -21.08 -4.45
CA ASN A 61 -11.49 -22.28 -4.53
C ASN A 61 -12.32 -23.50 -4.08
N THR A 62 -13.42 -23.79 -4.77
CA THR A 62 -14.24 -25.00 -4.56
C THR A 62 -14.36 -25.80 -5.88
N GLY A 63 -14.02 -27.10 -5.87
CA GLY A 63 -13.97 -27.96 -7.07
C GLY A 63 -12.75 -28.92 -7.18
N LEU A 64 -12.72 -29.81 -8.17
CA LEU A 64 -11.61 -30.76 -8.40
C LEU A 64 -10.34 -29.99 -8.83
N GLY A 65 -9.22 -30.13 -8.11
CA GLY A 65 -7.97 -29.41 -8.43
C GLY A 65 -7.55 -28.30 -7.45
N GLN A 66 -8.22 -28.16 -6.30
CA GLN A 66 -7.96 -27.08 -5.32
C GLN A 66 -6.52 -26.90 -4.87
N LYS A 67 -5.73 -27.96 -4.86
CA LYS A 67 -4.33 -27.89 -4.42
C LYS A 67 -3.47 -27.07 -5.39
N LEU A 68 -3.87 -26.99 -6.66
CA LEU A 68 -3.14 -26.33 -7.74
C LEU A 68 -3.63 -24.91 -8.04
N ASN A 69 -4.77 -24.51 -7.49
CA ASN A 69 -5.30 -23.17 -7.73
C ASN A 69 -4.43 -22.10 -7.05
N PRO A 70 -4.23 -20.93 -7.70
CA PRO A 70 -3.52 -19.82 -7.10
C PRO A 70 -4.26 -19.36 -5.84
N ARG A 71 -3.52 -19.25 -4.74
CA ARG A 71 -4.06 -18.88 -3.42
C ARG A 71 -4.07 -17.37 -3.17
N ALA A 72 -3.26 -16.63 -3.92
CA ALA A 72 -3.15 -15.19 -3.79
C ALA A 72 -2.85 -14.56 -5.15
N LYS A 73 -3.26 -13.31 -5.30
CA LYS A 73 -2.94 -12.48 -6.47
C LYS A 73 -1.92 -11.42 -6.07
N ALA A 74 -0.86 -11.28 -6.85
CA ALA A 74 0.17 -10.27 -6.66
C ALA A 74 -0.27 -8.92 -7.21
N PHE A 75 0.06 -7.86 -6.47
CA PHE A 75 -0.17 -6.46 -6.82
C PHE A 75 0.99 -5.60 -6.35
N MET A 76 1.02 -4.36 -6.82
CA MET A 76 1.96 -3.34 -6.37
C MET A 76 1.27 -2.38 -5.39
N TYR A 77 1.87 -2.14 -4.23
CA TYR A 77 1.38 -1.11 -3.31
C TYR A 77 1.62 0.29 -3.88
N VAL A 78 0.58 1.13 -3.88
CA VAL A 78 0.67 2.51 -4.39
C VAL A 78 0.20 3.57 -3.40
N GLY A 79 -0.39 3.20 -2.26
CA GLY A 79 -0.78 4.18 -1.25
C GLY A 79 -1.99 3.76 -0.43
N HIS A 80 -2.68 4.75 0.14
CA HIS A 80 -3.91 4.54 0.90
C HIS A 80 -5.07 5.32 0.29
N SER A 81 -6.30 4.86 0.56
CA SER A 81 -7.50 5.66 0.34
C SER A 81 -7.67 6.63 1.50
N GLU A 82 -7.86 7.92 1.19
CA GLU A 82 -8.22 8.94 2.19
C GLU A 82 -9.74 9.07 2.37
N THR A 83 -10.53 8.44 1.49
CA THR A 83 -11.99 8.63 1.39
C THR A 83 -12.78 7.64 2.24
N THR A 84 -12.20 6.49 2.59
CA THR A 84 -12.89 5.42 3.33
C THR A 84 -12.65 5.55 4.82
N VAL A 85 -13.69 5.34 5.62
CA VAL A 85 -13.61 5.28 7.11
C VAL A 85 -12.64 4.18 7.59
N ALA A 86 -12.36 3.18 6.75
CA ALA A 86 -11.32 2.19 6.98
C ALA A 86 -10.01 2.56 6.23
N ASP A 87 -8.86 2.46 6.91
CA ASP A 87 -7.51 2.52 6.33
C ASP A 87 -7.33 1.40 5.29
N SER A 88 -7.75 1.66 4.06
CA SER A 88 -7.65 0.70 2.96
C SER A 88 -6.43 1.00 2.11
N TYR A 89 -5.81 -0.07 1.62
CA TYR A 89 -4.63 -0.02 0.77
C TYR A 89 -5.06 0.16 -0.69
N LYS A 90 -4.36 1.05 -1.40
CA LYS A 90 -4.44 1.14 -2.86
C LYS A 90 -3.41 0.20 -3.47
N LEU A 91 -3.89 -0.72 -4.29
CA LEU A 91 -3.12 -1.72 -5.01
C LEU A 91 -3.20 -1.45 -6.51
N TYR A 92 -2.07 -1.51 -7.20
CA TYR A 92 -1.99 -1.37 -8.64
C TYR A 92 -1.68 -2.71 -9.29
N ASP A 93 -2.47 -3.07 -10.30
CA ASP A 93 -2.23 -4.22 -11.16
C ASP A 93 -1.58 -3.75 -12.46
N ARG A 94 -0.29 -4.08 -12.65
CA ARG A 94 0.46 -3.74 -13.86
C ARG A 94 -0.08 -4.39 -15.13
N GLY A 95 -0.73 -5.55 -15.01
CA GLY A 95 -1.29 -6.27 -16.16
C GLY A 95 -2.57 -5.61 -16.68
N SER A 96 -3.48 -5.26 -15.77
CA SER A 96 -4.74 -4.59 -16.13
C SER A 96 -4.64 -3.05 -16.16
N LYS A 97 -3.55 -2.47 -15.65
CA LYS A 97 -3.35 -1.03 -15.44
C LYS A 97 -4.46 -0.38 -14.59
N THR A 98 -5.03 -1.14 -13.64
CA THR A 98 -6.11 -0.65 -12.76
C THR A 98 -5.64 -0.51 -11.32
N VAL A 99 -6.24 0.44 -10.61
CA VAL A 99 -6.07 0.60 -9.16
C VAL A 99 -7.28 -0.02 -8.46
N LYS A 100 -7.00 -0.85 -7.46
CA LYS A 100 -7.99 -1.42 -6.54
C LYS A 100 -7.76 -0.87 -5.14
N THR A 101 -8.82 -0.84 -4.35
CA THR A 101 -8.78 -0.44 -2.95
C THR A 101 -9.25 -1.61 -2.12
N GLU A 102 -8.41 -2.10 -1.21
CA GLU A 102 -8.72 -3.28 -0.41
C GLU A 102 -8.28 -3.06 1.06
N ALA A 103 -9.11 -3.52 2.01
CA ALA A 103 -8.84 -3.34 3.44
C ALA A 103 -7.89 -4.41 3.99
N SER A 104 -7.94 -5.63 3.42
CA SER A 104 -7.19 -6.77 3.93
C SER A 104 -6.18 -7.29 2.91
N VAL A 105 -4.93 -6.82 3.01
CA VAL A 105 -3.83 -7.26 2.14
C VAL A 105 -2.65 -7.73 2.97
N SER A 106 -1.99 -8.79 2.51
CA SER A 106 -0.75 -9.26 3.11
C SER A 106 0.41 -8.74 2.28
N ALA A 107 1.11 -7.71 2.79
CA ALA A 107 2.39 -7.32 2.22
C ALA A 107 3.43 -8.39 2.60
N LEU A 108 4.21 -8.87 1.63
CA LEU A 108 5.40 -9.63 1.98
C LEU A 108 6.32 -8.67 2.75
N LYS A 109 6.55 -8.99 4.03
CA LYS A 109 7.71 -8.47 4.75
C LYS A 109 8.90 -9.08 4.01
N MET A 110 9.50 -8.35 3.08
CA MET A 110 10.82 -8.68 2.55
C MET A 110 11.75 -8.74 3.77
N TRP A 111 11.91 -9.93 4.33
CA TRP A 111 13.08 -10.26 5.10
C TRP A 111 14.26 -10.04 4.16
N MET A 112 15.19 -9.23 4.62
CA MET A 112 16.48 -8.96 4.01
C MET A 112 17.02 -10.25 3.38
N ASN A 113 17.06 -10.30 2.05
CA ASN A 113 17.96 -11.22 1.38
C ASN A 113 19.34 -10.54 1.34
N THR A 114 19.96 -10.40 2.51
CA THR A 114 21.40 -10.17 2.63
C THR A 114 22.08 -11.52 2.51
N GLU A 115 22.18 -12.06 1.30
CA GLU A 115 23.26 -12.96 0.94
C GLU A 115 23.60 -12.76 -0.54
N LYS A 116 24.91 -12.57 -0.78
CA LYS A 116 25.63 -12.48 -2.07
C LYS A 116 25.83 -11.07 -2.64
N CYS A 117 26.78 -10.33 -2.08
CA CYS A 117 28.21 -10.36 -2.48
C CYS A 117 29.08 -9.92 -1.31
#